data_AF-A0A7Z0QHD2-F1
#
_entry.id   AF-A0A7Z0QHD2-F1
#
_cell.length_a   1.000
_cell.length_b   1.000
_cell.length_c   1.000
_cell.angle_alpha   90.00
_cell.angle_beta   90.00
_cell.angle_gamma   90.00
#
_symmetry.space_group_name_H-M   'P 1'
#
loop_
_entity.id
_entity.type
_entity.pdbx_description
1 polymer ?
#
loop_
_entity_poly.entity_id
_entity_poly.type
_entity_poly.pdbx_seq_one_letter_code
_entity_poly.pdbx_strand_id
1 'polypeptide(L)' 'MMCERCEAMEDGLQSIVQWSEAYPLSVFPEPDLKKARAALEAAGISLDSISAHCMRHVITSVGEIARRALGDD' A
#
# COMPACT_ATOMS: atom_id res chain seq x y z
N MET A 1 -12.18 0.07 30.89
CA MET A 1 -12.95 -0.11 29.66
C MET A 1 -12.40 0.89 28.67
N MET A 2 -11.86 0.43 27.54
CA MET A 2 -11.45 1.34 26.46
C MET A 2 -12.73 1.93 25.85
N CYS A 3 -12.71 3.18 25.39
CA CYS A 3 -13.86 3.76 24.68
C CYS A 3 -13.94 3.10 23.29
N GLU A 4 -15.15 2.83 22.77
CA GLU A 4 -15.37 2.21 21.44
C GLU A 4 -14.58 2.90 20.32
N ARG A 5 -14.45 4.23 20.41
CA ARG A 5 -13.64 5.02 19.46
C ARG A 5 -12.15 4.69 19.52
N CYS A 6 -11.61 4.43 20.71
CA CYS A 6 -10.21 4.02 20.86
C CYS A 6 -9.98 2.63 20.27
N GLU A 7 -10.94 1.70 20.43
CA GLU A 7 -10.88 0.35 19.85
C GLU A 7 -10.90 0.41 18.32
N ALA A 8 -11.82 1.19 17.73
CA ALA A 8 -11.86 1.37 16.26
C ALA A 8 -10.57 1.98 15.69
N MET A 9 -9.96 2.93 16.40
CA MET A 9 -8.66 3.51 16.02
C MET A 9 -7.54 2.49 16.12
N GLU A 10 -7.51 1.70 17.19
CA GLU A 10 -6.50 0.65 17.39
C GLU A 10 -6.60 -0.43 16.31
N ASP A 11 -7.80 -0.92 16.02
CA ASP A 11 -8.05 -1.91 14.97
C ASP A 11 -7.61 -1.41 13.59
N GLY A 12 -7.91 -0.13 13.29
CA GLY A 12 -7.47 0.52 12.06
C GLY A 12 -5.95 0.59 11.94
N LEU A 13 -5.27 1.01 13.01
CA LEU A 13 -3.81 1.08 13.05
C LEU A 13 -3.17 -0.32 12.92
N GLN A 14 -3.70 -1.32 13.62
CA GLN A 14 -3.22 -2.70 13.51
C GLN A 14 -3.40 -3.24 12.08
N SER A 15 -4.52 -2.95 11.42
CA SER A 15 -4.77 -3.33 10.03
C SER A 15 -3.76 -2.68 9.06
N ILE A 16 -3.41 -1.41 9.29
CA ILE A 16 -2.38 -0.71 8.49
C ILE A 16 -0.99 -1.34 8.71
N VAL A 17 -0.64 -1.66 9.97
CA VAL A 17 0.62 -2.35 10.29
C VAL A 17 0.71 -3.70 9.57
N GLN A 18 -0.34 -4.51 9.66
CA GLN A 18 -0.39 -5.80 8.98
C GLN A 18 -0.18 -5.67 7.47
N TRP A 19 -0.82 -4.69 6.84
CA TRP A 19 -0.64 -4.43 5.40
C TRP A 19 0.78 -3.98 5.05
N SER A 20 1.41 -3.16 5.91
CA SER A 20 2.77 -2.67 5.69
C SER A 20 3.83 -3.79 5.70
N GLU A 21 3.52 -4.90 6.36
CA GLU A 21 4.40 -6.07 6.49
C GLU A 21 4.12 -7.15 5.44
N ALA A 22 3.10 -6.97 4.58
CA ALA A 22 2.65 -7.99 3.63
C ALA A 22 3.68 -8.34 2.54
N TYR A 23 4.65 -7.46 2.28
CA TYR A 23 5.63 -7.61 1.20
C TYR A 23 7.08 -7.55 1.72
N PRO A 24 7.53 -8.56 2.49
CA PRO A 24 8.87 -8.55 3.05
C PRO A 24 9.94 -8.80 1.97
N LEU A 25 11.08 -8.13 2.08
CA LEU A 25 12.21 -8.26 1.13
C LEU A 25 12.81 -9.67 1.03
N SER A 26 12.63 -10.49 2.07
CA SER A 26 13.05 -11.89 2.07
C SER A 26 12.24 -12.76 1.11
N VAL A 27 11.01 -12.35 0.77
CA VAL A 27 10.12 -13.04 -0.17
C VAL A 27 10.03 -12.27 -1.49
N PHE A 28 9.99 -10.94 -1.42
CA PHE A 28 9.90 -10.02 -2.55
C PHE A 28 11.17 -9.17 -2.63
N PRO A 29 12.27 -9.70 -3.16
CA PRO A 29 13.53 -8.95 -3.24
C PRO A 29 13.41 -7.76 -4.19
N GLU A 30 14.23 -6.74 -3.94
CA GLU A 30 14.30 -5.54 -4.80
C GLU A 30 14.68 -5.89 -6.25
N PRO A 31 13.90 -5.44 -7.24
CA PRO A 31 14.26 -5.63 -8.64
C PRO A 31 15.33 -4.63 -9.09
N ASP A 32 16.03 -4.96 -10.19
CA ASP A 32 16.83 -3.98 -10.92
C ASP A 32 15.91 -3.04 -11.72
N LEU A 33 15.57 -1.89 -11.14
CA LEU A 33 14.65 -0.93 -11.75
C LEU A 33 15.15 -0.33 -13.07
N LYS A 34 16.47 -0.30 -13.30
CA LYS A 34 17.02 0.17 -14.59
C LYS A 34 16.71 -0.82 -15.70
N LYS A 35 16.91 -2.11 -15.43
CA LYS A 35 16.54 -3.19 -16.37
C LYS A 35 15.03 -3.25 -16.59
N ALA A 36 14.25 -3.13 -15.52
CA ALA A 36 12.79 -3.11 -15.61
C ALA A 36 12.29 -1.95 -16.49
N ARG A 37 12.82 -0.74 -16.29
CA ARG A 37 12.50 0.43 -17.12
C ARG A 37 12.79 0.16 -18.60
N ALA A 38 14.01 -0.31 -18.92
CA ALA A 38 14.39 -0.58 -20.31
C ALA A 38 13.50 -1.64 -20.98
N ALA A 39 13.14 -2.70 -20.25
CA ALA A 39 12.27 -3.76 -20.76
C ALA A 39 10.83 -3.26 -21.02
N LEU A 40 10.29 -2.42 -20.12
CA LEU A 40 8.97 -1.83 -20.27
C LEU A 40 8.91 -0.81 -21.41
N GLU A 41 9.93 0.05 -21.54
CA GLU A 41 10.04 1.03 -22.61
C GLU A 41 10.11 0.37 -23.99
N ALA A 42 10.78 -0.78 -24.11
CA ALA A 42 10.79 -1.58 -25.34
C ALA A 42 9.38 -2.07 -25.75
N ALA A 43 8.46 -2.18 -24.79
CA ALA A 43 7.05 -2.50 -25.01
C ALA A 43 6.14 -1.27 -25.08
N GLY A 44 6.69 -0.05 -25.03
CA GLY A 44 5.93 1.21 -25.01
C GLY A 44 5.20 1.49 -23.69
N ILE A 45 5.63 0.86 -22.59
CA ILE A 45 5.03 1.01 -21.27
C ILE A 45 5.97 1.83 -20.38
N SER A 46 5.42 2.80 -19.64
CA SER A 46 6.21 3.56 -18.66
C SER A 46 6.26 2.84 -17.31
N LEU A 47 7.45 2.70 -16.74
CA LEU A 47 7.59 2.26 -15.35
C LEU A 47 6.85 3.20 -14.38
N ASP A 48 6.77 4.49 -14.71
CA ASP A 48 6.10 5.49 -13.88
C ASP A 48 4.57 5.29 -13.90
N SER A 49 3.98 4.89 -15.04
CA SER A 49 2.54 4.61 -15.11
C SER A 49 2.14 3.35 -14.34
N ILE A 50 2.97 2.30 -14.40
CA ILE A 50 2.80 1.10 -13.55
C ILE A 50 2.92 1.49 -12.08
N SER A 51 3.94 2.26 -11.72
CA SER A 51 4.18 2.69 -10.34
C SER A 51 2.99 3.49 -9.80
N ALA A 52 2.48 4.45 -10.57
CA ALA A 52 1.30 5.23 -10.19
C ALA A 52 0.03 4.38 -10.08
N HIS A 53 -0.14 3.37 -10.94
CA HIS A 53 -1.27 2.43 -10.86
C HIS A 53 -1.21 1.62 -9.55
N CYS A 54 -0.07 0.99 -9.26
CA CYS A 54 0.11 0.18 -8.05
C CYS A 54 -0.03 1.03 -6.78
N MET A 55 0.65 2.19 -6.72
CA MET A 55 0.63 3.04 -5.53
C MET A 55 -0.76 3.61 -5.27
N ARG A 56 -1.53 3.95 -6.30
CA ARG A 56 -2.92 4.41 -6.14
C ARG A 56 -3.77 3.35 -5.44
N HIS A 57 -3.64 2.09 -5.84
CA HIS A 57 -4.38 1.01 -5.19
C HIS A 57 -3.98 0.89 -3.71
N VAL A 58 -2.68 0.87 -3.41
CA VAL A 58 -2.17 0.75 -2.03
C VAL A 58 -2.63 1.92 -1.15
N ILE A 59 -2.41 3.16 -1.59
CA ILE A 59 -2.75 4.35 -0.78
C ILE A 59 -4.26 4.54 -0.65
N THR A 60 -5.05 4.13 -1.64
CA THR A 60 -6.51 4.15 -1.53
C THR A 60 -6.96 3.20 -0.43
N SER A 61 -6.49 1.95 -0.41
CA SER A 61 -6.87 0.97 0.63
C SER A 61 -6.41 1.39 2.03
N VAL A 62 -5.18 1.93 2.17
CA VAL A 62 -4.72 2.49 3.47
C VAL A 62 -5.63 3.64 3.92
N GLY A 63 -6.02 4.51 3.00
CA GLY A 63 -6.94 5.61 3.29
C GLY A 63 -8.35 5.14 3.68
N GLU A 64 -8.84 4.05 3.10
CA GLU A 64 -10.13 3.44 3.46
C GLU A 64 -10.11 2.88 4.88
N ILE A 65 -9.02 2.20 5.29
CA ILE A 65 -8.84 1.72 6.66
C ILE A 65 -8.83 2.90 7.63
N ALA A 66 -8.07 3.94 7.33
CA ALA A 66 -7.98 5.13 8.18
C ALA A 66 -9.33 5.86 8.33
N ARG A 67 -10.05 6.10 7.23
CA ARG A 67 -11.36 6.75 7.25
C ARG A 67 -12.37 5.96 8.08
N ARG A 68 -12.43 4.63 7.90
CA ARG A 68 -13.27 3.76 8.71
C ARG A 68 -12.95 3.85 10.21
N ALA A 69 -11.66 3.86 10.55
CA ALA A 69 -11.21 3.97 11.94
C ALA A 69 -11.52 5.35 12.57
N LEU A 70 -11.58 6.40 11.77
CA LEU A 70 -11.95 7.75 12.18
C LEU A 70 -13.47 7.97 12.27
N GLY A 71 -14.27 7.10 11.66
CA GLY A 71 -15.71 7.29 11.51
C GLY A 71 -16.09 8.29 10.41
N ASP A 72 -15.18 8.50 9.45
CA ASP A 72 -15.41 9.34 8.27
C ASP A 72 -16.02 8.46 7.16
N ASP A 73 -17.34 8.51 6.98
CA ASP A 73 -18.06 7.88 5.85
C ASP A 73 -17.90 8.69 4.54
#